data_AF-A0A151DXX2-F1
#
_entry.id   AF-A0A151DXX2-F1
#
_cell.length_a   1.000
_cell.length_b   1.000
_cell.length_c   1.000
_cell.angle_alpha   90.00
_cell.angle_beta   90.00
_cell.angle_gamma   90.00
#
_symmetry.space_group_name_H-M   'P 1'
#
loop_
_entity.id
_entity.type
_entity.pdbx_description
1 polymer ?
#
loop_
_entity_poly.entity_id
_entity_poly.type
_entity_poly.pdbx_seq_one_letter_code
_entity_poly.pdbx_strand_id
1 'polypeptide(L)'
;MKNLLNGGEKIKKKCPECNSKAVKLYQNKSIDKKRAWVPTAWQCTKCGYTYNVAAETLMYKIGSEPYNDSFNKKCPKCDLGLVRLYRHINPKHGKQKWVSMGWYCTRCKYAWMDKK
;
A
#
# COMPACT_ATOMS: atom_id res chain seq x y z
N MET A 1 -29.40 -25.94 -8.93
CA MET A 1 -29.00 -24.64 -8.34
C MET A 1 -28.32 -24.94 -7.01
N LYS A 2 -27.10 -24.53 -6.64
CA LYS A 2 -26.14 -23.53 -7.14
C LYS A 2 -24.71 -23.97 -6.78
N ASN A 3 -23.81 -23.71 -7.73
CA ASN A 3 -22.42 -23.28 -7.60
C ASN A 3 -21.42 -24.16 -6.84
N LEU A 4 -20.67 -24.93 -7.63
CA LEU A 4 -19.25 -25.20 -7.45
C LEU A 4 -18.53 -23.89 -7.08
N LEU A 5 -18.02 -23.79 -5.84
CA LEU A 5 -17.15 -22.69 -5.45
C LEU A 5 -15.78 -22.89 -6.12
N ASN A 6 -15.55 -22.08 -7.15
CA ASN A 6 -14.29 -21.95 -7.87
C ASN A 6 -13.09 -21.84 -6.93
N GLY A 7 -12.01 -22.54 -7.27
CA GLY A 7 -10.78 -22.62 -6.49
C GLY A 7 -10.19 -21.26 -6.08
N GLY A 8 -9.72 -21.20 -4.84
CA GLY A 8 -8.76 -20.22 -4.35
C GLY A 8 -9.04 -18.76 -4.72
N GLU A 9 -10.16 -18.19 -4.26
CA GLU A 9 -10.38 -16.75 -4.37
C GLU A 9 -9.23 -16.01 -3.66
N LYS A 10 -8.32 -15.42 -4.45
CA LYS A 10 -7.31 -14.47 -3.95
C LYS A 10 -8.05 -13.25 -3.40
N ILE A 11 -8.40 -13.29 -2.12
CA ILE A 11 -8.89 -12.21 -1.25
C ILE A 11 -8.15 -10.87 -1.51
N LYS A 12 -6.90 -10.98 -1.96
CA LYS A 12 -5.90 -9.93 -2.06
C LYS A 12 -6.31 -8.68 -2.88
N LYS A 13 -7.38 -8.63 -3.68
CA LYS A 13 -7.69 -7.45 -4.56
C LYS A 13 -8.89 -6.58 -4.15
N LYS A 14 -9.59 -6.89 -3.06
CA LYS A 14 -10.77 -6.13 -2.62
C LYS A 14 -10.50 -5.41 -1.30
N CYS A 15 -11.09 -4.22 -1.16
CA CYS A 15 -11.06 -3.41 0.04
C CYS A 15 -11.94 -4.05 1.12
N PRO A 16 -11.45 -4.23 2.36
CA PRO A 16 -12.26 -4.81 3.43
C PRO A 16 -13.42 -3.91 3.87
N GLU A 17 -13.32 -2.58 3.69
CA GLU A 17 -14.37 -1.63 4.11
C GLU A 17 -15.52 -1.50 3.12
N CYS A 18 -15.24 -1.52 1.81
CA CYS A 18 -16.25 -1.18 0.78
C CYS A 18 -16.27 -2.14 -0.41
N ASN A 19 -15.56 -3.27 -0.31
CA ASN A 19 -15.46 -4.34 -1.30
C ASN A 19 -14.98 -3.91 -2.71
N SER A 20 -14.62 -2.64 -2.88
CA SER A 20 -14.12 -2.07 -4.13
C SER A 20 -12.68 -2.50 -4.38
N LYS A 21 -12.17 -2.23 -5.58
CA LYS A 21 -10.79 -2.56 -5.95
C LYS A 21 -9.78 -1.94 -4.99
N ALA A 22 -8.80 -2.74 -4.59
CA ALA A 22 -7.61 -2.30 -3.87
C ALA A 22 -6.35 -2.57 -4.70
N VAL A 23 -5.34 -1.71 -4.54
CA VAL A 23 -4.06 -1.78 -5.26
C VAL A 23 -2.90 -1.88 -4.30
N LYS A 24 -1.87 -2.65 -4.65
CA LYS A 24 -0.64 -2.76 -3.87
C LYS A 24 0.16 -1.47 -3.94
N LEU A 25 0.72 -1.10 -2.80
CA LEU A 25 1.76 -0.11 -2.64
C LEU A 25 3.07 -0.79 -2.23
N TYR A 26 4.17 -0.30 -2.78
CA TYR A 26 5.48 -0.91 -2.69
C TYR A 26 6.50 0.08 -2.13
N GLN A 27 7.48 -0.45 -1.41
CA GLN A 27 8.71 0.26 -1.08
C GLN A 27 9.82 -0.17 -2.02
N ASN A 28 10.69 0.76 -2.37
CA ASN A 28 11.98 0.41 -2.97
C ASN A 28 12.97 0.15 -1.83
N LYS A 29 13.53 -1.07 -1.77
CA LYS A 29 14.52 -1.46 -0.76
C LYS A 29 15.77 -2.01 -1.43
N SER A 30 16.92 -1.82 -0.82
CA SER A 30 18.15 -2.55 -1.16
C SER A 30 18.20 -3.83 -0.34
N ILE A 31 18.16 -4.99 -0.99
CA ILE A 31 18.29 -6.33 -0.40
C ILE A 31 19.47 -6.99 -1.11
N ASP A 32 20.47 -7.45 -0.36
CA ASP A 32 21.69 -8.08 -0.91
C ASP A 32 22.35 -7.25 -2.02
N LYS A 33 22.47 -5.94 -1.79
CA LYS A 33 23.01 -4.94 -2.74
C LYS A 33 22.19 -4.76 -4.03
N LYS A 34 21.02 -5.37 -4.15
CA LYS A 34 20.09 -5.23 -5.30
C LYS A 34 18.85 -4.44 -4.89
N ARG A 35 18.35 -3.60 -5.79
CA ARG A 35 17.08 -2.88 -5.58
C ARG A 35 15.90 -3.83 -5.81
N ALA A 36 14.96 -3.84 -4.88
CA ALA A 36 13.76 -4.65 -4.91
C ALA A 36 12.52 -3.81 -4.59
N TRP A 37 11.42 -4.09 -5.28
CA TRP A 37 10.11 -3.50 -4.99
C TRP A 37 9.32 -4.43 -4.07
N VAL A 38 9.27 -4.06 -2.79
CA VAL A 38 8.67 -4.89 -1.74
C VAL A 38 7.23 -4.45 -1.49
N PRO A 39 6.21 -5.32 -1.73
CA PRO A 39 4.83 -5.02 -1.36
C PRO A 39 4.75 -4.72 0.13
N THR A 40 4.18 -3.58 0.49
CA THR A 40 4.12 -3.12 1.88
C THR A 40 2.69 -2.87 2.33
N ALA A 41 1.84 -2.34 1.45
CA ALA A 41 0.49 -1.94 1.79
C ALA A 41 -0.46 -2.16 0.62
N TRP A 42 -1.75 -1.98 0.90
CA TRP A 42 -2.85 -1.93 -0.05
C TRP A 42 -3.64 -0.66 0.19
N GLN A 43 -4.11 -0.04 -0.88
CA GLN A 43 -5.00 1.12 -0.81
C GLN A 43 -6.24 0.88 -1.66
N CYS A 44 -7.42 1.14 -1.09
CA CYS A 44 -8.67 1.15 -1.84
C CYS A 44 -8.71 2.31 -2.83
N THR A 45 -9.06 2.03 -4.09
CA THR A 45 -9.19 3.08 -5.11
C THR A 45 -10.46 3.91 -4.99
N LYS A 46 -11.45 3.45 -4.21
CA LYS A 46 -12.73 4.14 -3.98
C LYS A 46 -12.70 4.96 -2.68
N CYS A 47 -12.57 4.30 -1.52
CA CYS A 47 -12.66 4.97 -0.22
C CYS A 47 -11.31 5.40 0.39
N GLY A 48 -10.19 5.07 -0.25
CA GLY A 48 -8.85 5.45 0.24
C GLY A 48 -8.34 4.67 1.46
N TYR A 49 -9.11 3.70 1.97
CA TYR A 49 -8.68 2.84 3.08
C TYR A 49 -7.34 2.18 2.80
N THR A 50 -6.36 2.37 3.69
CA THR A 50 -5.01 1.81 3.54
C THR A 50 -4.74 0.78 4.64
N TYR A 51 -4.31 -0.40 4.21
CA TYR A 51 -4.14 -1.56 5.07
C TYR A 51 -2.91 -2.36 4.68
N ASN A 52 -2.34 -3.11 5.61
CA ASN A 52 -1.39 -4.16 5.29
C ASN A 52 -2.08 -5.53 5.29
N VAL A 53 -1.41 -6.52 4.72
CA VAL A 53 -1.83 -7.92 4.76
C VAL A 53 -0.68 -8.70 5.40
N ALA A 54 -0.89 -9.20 6.62
CA ALA A 54 0.04 -10.05 7.35
C ALA A 54 -0.46 -11.50 7.27
N ALA A 55 0.39 -12.43 6.86
CA ALA A 55 -0.06 -13.75 6.40
C ALA A 55 -1.15 -13.62 5.30
N GLU A 56 -1.66 -14.72 4.75
CA GLU A 56 -2.59 -14.63 3.62
C GLU A 56 -3.98 -14.08 3.98
N THR A 57 -4.28 -13.95 5.28
CA THR A 57 -5.63 -13.73 5.81
C THR A 57 -5.77 -12.53 6.75
N LEU A 58 -4.71 -12.03 7.41
CA LEU A 58 -4.85 -10.96 8.40
C LEU A 58 -4.66 -9.59 7.74
N MET A 59 -5.63 -8.71 7.92
CA MET A 59 -5.59 -7.34 7.41
C MET A 59 -5.65 -6.35 8.57
N TYR A 60 -4.76 -5.37 8.60
CA TYR A 60 -4.81 -4.29 9.58
C TYR A 60 -4.83 -2.95 8.88
N LYS A 61 -5.68 -2.04 9.37
CA LYS A 61 -5.60 -0.63 8.96
C LYS A 61 -4.22 -0.10 9.36
N ILE A 62 -3.55 0.55 8.41
CA ILE A 62 -2.23 1.14 8.67
C ILE A 62 -2.20 2.65 8.44
N GLY A 63 -3.35 3.26 8.18
CA GLY A 63 -3.47 4.71 8.01
C GLY A 63 -4.39 5.06 6.85
N SER A 64 -4.62 6.35 6.70
CA SER A 64 -5.43 6.93 5.61
C SER A 64 -5.29 8.45 5.55
N GLU A 65 -4.66 9.04 6.56
CA GLU A 65 -4.56 10.46 6.77
C GLU A 65 -3.56 11.06 5.76
N PRO A 66 -3.80 12.31 5.32
CA PRO A 66 -2.84 13.01 4.49
C PRO A 66 -1.48 13.19 5.18
N TYR A 67 -0.42 13.12 4.39
CA TYR A 67 0.91 13.56 4.81
C TYR A 67 0.92 15.07 5.01
N ASN A 68 1.65 15.51 6.04
CA ASN A 68 1.90 16.92 6.33
C ASN A 68 3.39 17.21 6.11
N ASP A 69 3.70 18.22 5.31
CA ASP A 69 5.07 18.61 5.01
C ASP A 69 5.85 19.05 6.26
N SER A 70 5.16 19.48 7.32
CA SER A 70 5.77 19.76 8.63
C SER A 70 6.45 18.54 9.26
N PHE A 71 6.10 17.32 8.83
CA PHE A 71 6.75 16.10 9.29
C PHE A 71 8.20 16.01 8.82
N ASN A 72 8.60 16.78 7.80
CA ASN A 72 9.96 16.83 7.28
C ASN A 72 10.59 15.44 7.03
N LYS A 73 9.79 14.54 6.43
CA LYS A 73 10.15 13.15 6.13
C LYS A 73 10.49 12.30 7.37
N LYS A 74 10.08 12.72 8.56
CA LYS A 74 10.23 11.97 9.81
C LYS A 74 8.88 11.54 10.36
N CYS A 75 8.86 10.39 11.01
CA CYS A 75 7.65 9.86 11.61
C CYS A 75 7.24 10.71 12.82
N PRO A 76 6.03 11.29 12.87
CA PRO A 76 5.61 12.12 14.00
C PRO A 76 5.43 11.32 15.31
N LYS A 77 5.49 9.99 15.26
CA LYS A 77 5.34 9.10 16.42
C LYS A 77 6.66 8.58 16.99
N CYS A 78 7.73 8.55 16.18
CA CYS A 78 8.99 7.91 16.61
C CYS A 78 10.26 8.53 16.03
N ASP A 79 10.14 9.68 15.35
CA ASP A 79 11.19 10.45 14.68
C ASP A 79 11.99 9.71 13.58
N LEU A 80 11.73 8.41 13.37
CA LEU A 80 12.39 7.64 12.33
C LEU A 80 12.05 8.19 10.94
N GLY A 81 13.06 8.24 10.06
CA GLY A 81 12.87 8.60 8.65
C GLY A 81 11.77 7.78 7.98
N LEU A 82 10.86 8.47 7.30
CA LEU A 82 9.79 7.87 6.52
C LEU A 82 10.32 7.43 5.16
N VAL A 83 9.78 6.30 4.68
CA VAL A 83 10.06 5.78 3.35
C VAL A 83 8.86 5.99 2.43
N ARG A 84 9.09 6.11 1.12
CA ARG A 84 8.02 6.32 0.15
C ARG A 84 7.30 5.01 -0.18
N LEU A 85 5.98 5.12 -0.33
CA LEU A 85 5.12 4.11 -0.92
C LEU A 85 4.82 4.49 -2.37
N TYR A 86 4.93 3.51 -3.26
CA TYR A 86 4.69 3.68 -4.68
C TYR A 86 3.65 2.69 -5.20
N ARG A 87 2.83 3.13 -6.14
CA ARG A 87 1.96 2.27 -6.93
C ARG A 87 2.60 2.01 -8.28
N HIS A 88 2.67 0.74 -8.67
CA HIS A 88 3.00 0.38 -10.05
C HIS A 88 1.76 0.55 -10.94
N ILE A 89 1.90 1.30 -12.03
CA ILE A 89 0.87 1.50 -13.04
C ILE A 89 1.37 0.93 -14.37
N ASN A 90 0.62 -0.04 -14.89
CA ASN A 90 0.82 -0.61 -16.22
C ASN A 90 -0.29 -0.06 -17.15
N PRO A 91 -0.01 0.99 -17.94
CA PRO A 91 -0.99 1.56 -18.85
C PRO A 91 -1.27 0.62 -20.04
N LYS A 92 -2.43 0.77 -20.69
CA LYS A 92 -2.78 -0.01 -21.90
C LYS A 92 -1.81 0.29 -23.06
N HIS A 93 -1.31 1.52 -23.12
CA HIS A 93 -0.34 1.99 -24.10
C HIS A 93 0.78 2.75 -23.38
N GLY A 94 2.02 2.59 -23.84
CA GLY A 94 3.19 3.29 -23.30
C GLY A 94 3.94 2.55 -22.18
N LYS A 95 4.87 3.25 -21.53
CA LYS A 95 5.78 2.67 -20.53
C LYS A 95 5.13 2.53 -19.15
N GLN A 96 5.48 1.44 -18.48
CA GLN A 96 5.18 1.22 -17.06
C GLN A 96 5.77 2.35 -16.20
N LYS A 97 5.06 2.74 -15.13
CA LYS A 97 5.51 3.80 -14.22
C LYS A 97 5.24 3.49 -12.75
N TRP A 98 6.11 4.00 -11.90
CA TRP A 98 5.98 3.97 -10.44
C TRP A 98 5.54 5.35 -9.98
N VAL A 99 4.32 5.44 -9.46
CA VAL A 99 3.75 6.69 -8.97
C VAL A 99 3.83 6.71 -7.46
N SER A 100 4.33 7.80 -6.93
CA SER A 100 4.44 8.01 -5.50
C SER A 100 3.05 8.24 -4.89
N MET A 101 2.74 7.60 -3.76
CA MET A 101 1.38 7.59 -3.19
C MET A 101 1.32 8.05 -1.73
N GLY A 102 2.45 8.03 -1.02
CA GLY A 102 2.48 8.35 0.40
C GLY A 102 3.81 8.00 1.06
N TRP A 103 3.81 8.18 2.38
CA TRP A 103 4.92 7.95 3.27
C TRP A 103 4.59 6.86 4.28
N TYR A 104 5.59 6.10 4.70
CA TYR A 104 5.42 4.98 5.61
C TYR A 104 6.54 4.93 6.64
N CYS A 105 6.17 4.69 7.90
CA CYS A 105 7.12 4.41 8.95
C CYS A 105 7.34 2.91 9.08
N THR A 106 8.57 2.45 8.87
CA THR A 106 8.93 1.03 8.99
C THR A 106 8.86 0.50 10.41
N ARG A 107 9.00 1.36 11.42
CA ARG A 107 8.87 1.03 12.84
C ARG A 107 7.40 1.00 13.28
N CYS A 108 6.67 2.11 13.14
CA CYS A 108 5.27 2.21 13.57
C CYS A 108 4.29 1.46 12.67
N LYS A 109 4.74 0.98 11.50
CA LYS A 109 3.90 0.35 10.47
C LYS A 109 2.71 1.23 10.02
N TYR A 110 2.86 2.55 10.11
CA TYR A 110 1.82 3.52 9.79
C TYR A 110 2.13 4.26 8.49
N ALA A 111 1.10 4.57 7.71
CA ALA A 111 1.17 5.25 6.43
C ALA A 111 0.40 6.59 6.46
N TRP A 112 0.98 7.60 5.83
CA TRP A 112 0.35 8.89 5.54
C TRP A 112 0.31 9.07 4.03
N MET A 113 -0.87 9.31 3.45
CA MET A 113 -1.07 9.33 2.01
C MET A 113 -0.84 10.72 1.44
N ASP A 114 -0.38 10.82 0.19
CA ASP A 114 -0.28 12.13 -0.45
C ASP A 114 -1.67 12.73 -0.65
N LYS A 115 -1.77 14.06 -0.57
CA LYS A 115 -2.99 14.78 -0.95
C LYS A 115 -3.23 14.55 -2.44
N LYS A 116 -4.49 14.26 -2.80
CA LYS A 116 -4.91 14.12 -4.19
C LYS A 116 -5.12 15.48 -4.83
#